data_AF-A0A5P9H2T5-F1
#
_entry.id   AF-A0A5P9H2T5-F1
#
_cell.length_a   1.000
_cell.length_b   1.000
_cell.length_c   1.000
_cell.angle_alpha   90.00
_cell.angle_beta   90.00
_cell.angle_gamma   90.00
#
_symmetry.space_group_name_H-M   'P 1'
#
loop_
_entity.id
_entity.type
_entity.pdbx_description
1 polymer ?
#
loop_
_entity_poly.entity_id
_entity_poly.type
_entity_poly.pdbx_seq_one_letter_code
_entity_poly.pdbx_strand_id
1 'polypeptide(L)'
;MLPDWLSSMPSEVAAESLGNESIRTLKHCPPFIDAMRLGVLILNPVDLLVKDGELHWEWDPPILDDALISRAPVGVHVPEQADGTPLATDRLILKFINYWTLSTEPGWSLLFHHPAGYLDLPFQTLSGVVDSDLYTDGYVHFPALLDPGFDGIIPRGAPVAQVVPVRKDSTLEVITMTESEIADNRAMQDGLAREPGLYRKRYRR
;
A
#
# COMPACT_ATOMS: atom_id res chain seq x y z
N MET A 1 -1.72 -3.48 -11.18
CA MET A 1 -0.46 -3.02 -11.81
C MET A 1 0.68 -3.41 -10.88
N LEU A 2 1.82 -3.86 -11.39
CA LEU A 2 3.00 -4.13 -10.56
C LEU A 2 4.03 -3.03 -10.79
N PRO A 3 4.88 -2.72 -9.80
CA PRO A 3 5.97 -1.77 -9.99
C PRO A 3 6.95 -2.23 -11.08
N ASP A 4 7.41 -1.30 -11.91
CA ASP A 4 8.30 -1.61 -13.04
C ASP A 4 9.63 -2.23 -12.58
N TRP A 5 10.13 -1.79 -11.42
CA TRP A 5 11.38 -2.30 -10.84
C TRP A 5 11.35 -3.81 -10.61
N LEU A 6 10.18 -4.40 -10.29
CA LEU A 6 10.05 -5.84 -10.06
C LEU A 6 10.30 -6.62 -11.35
N SER A 7 9.91 -6.06 -12.49
CA SER A 7 10.15 -6.67 -13.80
C SER A 7 11.62 -6.55 -14.20
N SER A 8 12.23 -5.40 -13.92
CA SER A 8 13.60 -5.02 -14.28
C SER A 8 14.67 -5.65 -13.40
N MET A 9 14.36 -5.97 -12.14
CA MET A 9 15.34 -6.54 -11.22
C MET A 9 15.82 -7.93 -11.71
N PRO A 10 17.09 -8.29 -11.49
CA PRO A 10 17.61 -9.61 -11.83
C PRO A 10 16.97 -10.68 -10.94
N SER A 11 16.86 -11.90 -11.47
CA SER A 11 16.36 -13.06 -10.71
C SER A 11 17.35 -13.51 -9.62
N GLU A 12 18.65 -13.39 -9.89
CA GLU A 12 19.72 -13.74 -8.96
C GLU A 12 20.81 -12.66 -8.96
N VAL A 13 21.54 -12.55 -7.85
CA VAL A 13 22.67 -11.62 -7.67
C VAL A 13 23.78 -12.31 -6.88
N ALA A 14 25.03 -11.89 -7.10
CA ALA A 14 26.15 -12.33 -6.26
C ALA A 14 26.09 -11.62 -4.91
N ALA A 15 26.14 -12.39 -3.82
CA ALA A 15 26.17 -11.87 -2.46
C ALA A 15 27.60 -11.76 -1.94
N GLU A 16 28.18 -10.57 -1.97
CA GLU A 16 29.53 -10.31 -1.46
C GLU A 16 29.68 -10.75 0.01
N SER A 17 28.64 -10.54 0.81
CA SER A 17 28.58 -10.96 2.22
C SER A 17 28.63 -12.48 2.44
N LEU A 18 28.41 -13.27 1.38
CA LEU A 18 28.48 -14.74 1.38
C LEU A 18 29.62 -15.22 0.46
N GLY A 19 30.66 -14.42 0.26
CA GLY A 19 31.79 -14.82 -0.59
C GLY A 19 31.43 -14.92 -2.08
N ASN A 20 30.51 -14.07 -2.54
CA ASN A 20 30.01 -14.01 -3.93
C ASN A 20 29.16 -15.22 -4.37
N GLU A 21 28.54 -15.93 -3.44
CA GLU A 21 27.53 -16.94 -3.79
C GLU A 21 26.34 -16.31 -4.55
N SER A 22 25.82 -17.02 -5.56
CA SER A 22 24.61 -16.60 -6.27
C SER A 22 23.39 -16.82 -5.37
N ILE A 23 22.65 -15.76 -5.07
CA ILE A 23 21.41 -15.80 -4.29
C ILE A 23 20.24 -15.29 -5.11
N ARG A 24 19.04 -15.82 -4.81
CA ARG A 24 17.79 -15.34 -5.39
C ARG A 24 17.40 -13.98 -4.80
N THR A 25 16.87 -13.11 -5.64
CA THR A 25 16.39 -11.79 -5.22
C THR A 25 14.93 -11.82 -4.76
N LEU A 26 14.40 -10.66 -4.35
CA LEU A 26 12.98 -10.45 -4.05
C LEU A 26 12.04 -10.85 -5.19
N LYS A 27 12.54 -10.96 -6.44
CA LYS A 27 11.79 -11.47 -7.60
C LYS A 27 11.27 -12.89 -7.39
N HIS A 28 11.86 -13.62 -6.46
CA HIS A 28 11.46 -14.97 -6.07
C HIS A 28 10.78 -15.04 -4.71
N CYS A 29 10.33 -13.93 -4.12
CA CYS A 29 9.60 -13.89 -2.85
C CYS A 29 8.08 -13.86 -3.10
N PRO A 30 7.36 -15.00 -3.06
CA PRO A 30 5.94 -15.00 -3.41
C PRO A 30 5.07 -14.13 -2.50
N PRO A 31 5.22 -14.14 -1.15
CA PRO A 31 4.39 -13.30 -0.28
C PRO A 31 4.50 -11.81 -0.61
N PHE A 32 5.70 -11.36 -0.97
CA PHE A 32 5.95 -9.96 -1.31
C PHE A 32 5.29 -9.57 -2.63
N ILE A 33 5.38 -10.42 -3.65
CA ILE A 33 4.71 -10.22 -4.94
C ILE A 33 3.18 -10.33 -4.79
N ASP A 34 2.70 -11.23 -3.94
CA ASP A 34 1.28 -11.41 -3.69
C ASP A 34 0.68 -10.18 -3.00
N ALA A 35 1.39 -9.60 -2.03
CA ALA A 35 0.99 -8.34 -1.40
C ALA A 35 0.79 -7.22 -2.43
N MET A 36 1.66 -7.08 -3.43
CA MET A 36 1.50 -6.10 -4.53
C MET A 36 0.27 -6.35 -5.42
N ARG A 37 -0.28 -7.57 -5.40
CA ARG A 37 -1.42 -7.98 -6.22
C ARG A 37 -2.74 -7.96 -5.47
N LEU A 38 -2.72 -7.75 -4.15
CA LEU A 38 -3.94 -7.74 -3.35
C LEU A 38 -4.82 -6.56 -3.73
N GLY A 39 -6.13 -6.83 -3.82
CA GLY A 39 -7.13 -5.79 -3.97
C GLY A 39 -6.98 -4.96 -5.24
N VAL A 40 -7.21 -3.65 -5.11
CA VAL A 40 -7.13 -2.69 -6.23
C VAL A 40 -6.22 -1.52 -5.88
N LEU A 41 -5.63 -0.92 -6.91
CA LEU A 41 -4.89 0.34 -6.77
C LEU A 41 -5.78 1.49 -7.17
N ILE A 42 -5.86 2.52 -6.33
CA ILE A 42 -6.41 3.81 -6.70
C ILE A 42 -5.27 4.67 -7.22
N LEU A 43 -5.47 5.28 -8.38
CA LEU A 43 -4.44 6.02 -9.09
C LEU A 43 -4.69 7.52 -9.02
N ASN A 44 -3.60 8.28 -9.00
CA ASN A 44 -3.61 9.72 -9.09
C ASN A 44 -4.20 10.17 -10.46
N PRO A 45 -5.26 10.98 -10.51
CA PRO A 45 -5.96 11.28 -11.77
C PRO A 45 -5.24 12.33 -12.65
N VAL A 46 -4.30 13.09 -12.08
CA VAL A 46 -3.63 14.20 -12.76
C VAL A 46 -2.18 14.34 -12.29
N ASP A 47 -1.31 14.92 -13.12
CA ASP A 47 0.03 15.31 -12.67
C ASP A 47 -0.09 16.38 -11.58
N LEU A 48 0.54 16.14 -10.42
CA LEU A 48 0.63 17.10 -9.34
C LEU A 48 2.08 17.59 -9.24
N LEU A 49 2.30 18.86 -9.55
CA LEU A 49 3.59 19.51 -9.35
C LEU A 49 3.66 20.00 -7.89
N VAL A 50 4.65 19.50 -7.16
CA VAL A 50 5.07 20.06 -5.87
C VAL A 50 6.26 20.98 -6.16
N LYS A 51 6.16 22.25 -5.78
CA LYS A 51 7.26 23.19 -5.95
C LYS A 51 7.28 24.20 -4.82
N ASP A 52 8.43 24.37 -4.17
CA ASP A 52 8.61 25.32 -3.08
C ASP A 52 7.56 25.17 -1.94
N GLY A 53 7.06 23.95 -1.71
CA GLY A 53 6.02 23.65 -0.72
C GLY A 53 4.57 23.91 -1.18
N GLU A 54 4.37 24.36 -2.42
CA GLU A 54 3.06 24.55 -3.05
C GLU A 54 2.69 23.38 -3.97
N LEU A 55 1.38 23.15 -4.11
CA LEU A 55 0.80 22.13 -4.99
C LEU A 55 0.14 22.81 -6.18
N HIS A 56 0.55 22.41 -7.39
CA HIS A 56 0.00 22.89 -8.65
C HIS A 56 -0.48 21.73 -9.52
N TRP A 57 -1.53 21.93 -10.29
CA TRP A 57 -2.06 20.94 -11.21
C TRP A 57 -2.78 21.61 -12.39
N GLU A 58 -2.86 20.91 -13.52
CA GLU A 58 -3.67 21.30 -14.66
C GLU A 58 -4.79 20.27 -14.84
N TRP A 59 -6.00 20.65 -14.44
CA TRP A 59 -7.16 19.74 -14.34
C TRP A 59 -8.44 20.51 -14.60
N ASP A 60 -9.23 20.06 -15.59
CA ASP A 60 -10.56 20.62 -15.88
C ASP A 60 -11.58 19.48 -16.10
N PRO A 61 -12.02 18.83 -15.01
CA PRO A 61 -13.06 17.81 -15.08
C PRO A 61 -14.40 18.52 -15.36
N PRO A 62 -15.38 17.83 -15.97
CA PRO A 62 -16.70 18.40 -16.16
C PRO A 62 -17.30 18.88 -14.83
N ILE A 63 -18.13 19.92 -14.90
CA ILE A 63 -18.95 20.33 -13.77
C ILE A 63 -20.04 19.26 -13.58
N LEU A 64 -20.12 18.72 -12.37
CA LEU A 64 -21.12 17.74 -11.97
C LEU A 64 -22.09 18.45 -11.02
N ASP A 65 -23.17 19.03 -11.55
CA ASP A 65 -24.14 19.82 -10.76
C ASP A 65 -24.88 18.98 -9.70
N ASP A 66 -24.87 17.67 -9.86
CA ASP A 66 -25.50 16.67 -9.00
C ASP A 66 -24.51 15.93 -8.08
N ALA A 67 -23.21 16.27 -8.11
CA ALA A 67 -22.20 15.65 -7.27
C ALA A 67 -21.56 16.63 -6.29
N LEU A 68 -21.39 16.19 -5.04
CA LEU A 68 -20.75 16.97 -3.96
C LEU A 68 -19.23 16.77 -3.88
N ILE A 69 -18.62 16.12 -4.88
CA ILE A 69 -17.19 15.83 -4.88
C ILE A 69 -16.36 17.06 -5.26
N SER A 70 -15.23 17.24 -4.58
CA SER A 70 -14.27 18.29 -4.92
C SER A 70 -13.73 18.11 -6.34
N ARG A 71 -13.74 19.20 -7.13
CA ARG A 71 -13.03 19.24 -8.42
C ARG A 71 -11.52 19.31 -8.26
N ALA A 72 -11.02 19.79 -7.11
CA ALA A 72 -9.58 19.73 -6.82
C ALA A 72 -9.16 18.28 -6.56
N PRO A 73 -8.06 17.80 -7.19
CA PRO A 73 -7.58 16.41 -7.07
C PRO A 73 -7.02 16.10 -5.69
N VAL A 74 -6.72 17.14 -4.90
CA VAL A 74 -6.18 17.06 -3.56
C VAL A 74 -6.90 18.04 -2.65
N GLY A 75 -6.99 17.68 -1.37
CA GLY A 75 -7.27 18.58 -0.27
C GLY A 75 -6.10 18.56 0.72
N VAL A 76 -6.24 19.31 1.80
CA VAL A 76 -5.23 19.36 2.87
C VAL A 76 -5.89 19.24 4.23
N HIS A 77 -5.16 18.65 5.17
CA HIS A 77 -5.43 18.77 6.60
C HIS A 77 -4.46 19.80 7.19
N VAL A 78 -4.96 20.66 8.07
CA VAL A 78 -4.12 21.61 8.80
C VAL A 78 -3.28 20.86 9.85
N PRO A 79 -2.05 21.31 10.15
CA PRO A 79 -1.13 20.52 10.96
C PRO A 79 -1.65 20.22 12.37
N GLU A 80 -2.47 21.11 12.94
CA GLU A 80 -3.09 20.97 14.26
C GLU A 80 -3.98 19.73 14.39
N GLN A 81 -4.47 19.18 13.26
CA GLN A 81 -5.24 17.93 13.28
C GLN A 81 -4.39 16.71 13.66
N ALA A 82 -3.05 16.82 13.61
CA ALA A 82 -2.11 15.77 13.99
C ALA A 82 -1.43 16.02 15.35
N ASP A 83 -1.77 17.10 16.05
CA ASP A 83 -1.20 17.43 17.35
C ASP A 83 -1.43 16.31 18.37
N GLY A 84 -0.39 16.00 19.16
CA GLY A 84 -0.42 14.93 20.15
C GLY A 84 -0.28 13.52 19.57
N THR A 85 -0.08 13.39 18.25
CA THR A 85 0.19 12.10 17.59
C THR A 85 1.64 12.02 17.07
N PRO A 86 2.16 10.82 16.75
CA PRO A 86 3.44 10.68 16.03
C PRO A 86 3.46 11.31 14.63
N LEU A 87 2.31 11.78 14.12
CA LEU A 87 2.17 12.46 12.83
C LEU A 87 2.28 13.98 12.96
N ALA A 88 2.49 14.51 14.17
CA ALA A 88 2.63 15.95 14.39
C ALA A 88 3.70 16.54 13.46
N THR A 89 3.32 17.61 12.77
CA THR A 89 4.15 18.27 11.75
C THR A 89 3.82 19.76 11.74
N ASP A 90 4.70 20.58 11.20
CA ASP A 90 4.46 22.00 10.92
C ASP A 90 3.90 22.23 9.49
N ARG A 91 3.60 21.15 8.76
CA ARG A 91 3.21 21.16 7.35
C ARG A 91 1.79 20.67 7.14
N LEU A 92 1.19 21.10 6.03
CA LEU A 92 -0.08 20.55 5.58
C LEU A 92 0.07 19.06 5.27
N ILE A 93 -0.88 18.26 5.73
CA ILE A 93 -0.96 16.84 5.38
C ILE A 93 -1.80 16.72 4.11
N LEU A 94 -1.22 16.12 3.09
CA LEU A 94 -1.87 15.93 1.78
C LEU A 94 -3.06 14.99 1.93
N LYS A 95 -4.16 15.25 1.22
CA LYS A 95 -5.29 14.33 1.11
C LYS A 95 -5.63 14.14 -0.36
N PHE A 96 -5.32 12.98 -0.91
CA PHE A 96 -5.73 12.62 -2.27
C PHE A 96 -7.25 12.44 -2.33
N ILE A 97 -7.89 13.11 -3.29
CA ILE A 97 -9.32 12.97 -3.54
C ILE A 97 -9.55 11.73 -4.41
N ASN A 98 -10.28 10.80 -3.83
CA ASN A 98 -10.80 9.63 -4.52
C ASN A 98 -12.12 9.98 -5.22
N TYR A 99 -12.23 9.61 -6.49
CA TYR A 99 -13.40 9.84 -7.33
C TYR A 99 -14.31 8.60 -7.46
N TRP A 100 -14.00 7.53 -6.73
CA TRP A 100 -14.76 6.28 -6.70
C TRP A 100 -15.44 6.07 -5.35
N THR A 101 -16.67 5.57 -5.38
CA THR A 101 -17.25 4.88 -4.23
C THR A 101 -16.86 3.40 -4.28
N LEU A 102 -16.79 2.77 -3.11
CA LEU A 102 -16.30 1.40 -2.97
C LEU A 102 -17.20 0.66 -1.97
N SER A 103 -17.62 -0.55 -2.33
CA SER A 103 -18.51 -1.37 -1.50
C SER A 103 -18.00 -2.80 -1.37
N THR A 104 -18.33 -3.45 -0.26
CA THR A 104 -18.06 -4.87 -0.03
C THR A 104 -19.30 -5.64 0.36
N GLU A 105 -19.24 -6.98 0.32
CA GLU A 105 -20.28 -7.83 0.87
C GLU A 105 -20.42 -7.64 2.39
N PRO A 106 -21.60 -7.92 2.99
CA PRO A 106 -21.80 -7.84 4.43
C PRO A 106 -20.74 -8.59 5.25
N GLY A 107 -20.23 -7.97 6.31
CA GLY A 107 -19.21 -8.55 7.20
C GLY A 107 -17.77 -8.32 6.75
N TRP A 108 -17.57 -7.53 5.70
CA TRP A 108 -16.26 -7.10 5.21
C TRP A 108 -16.11 -5.58 5.34
N SER A 109 -14.86 -5.17 5.52
CA SER A 109 -14.40 -3.78 5.44
C SER A 109 -13.31 -3.68 4.37
N LEU A 110 -12.97 -2.46 3.97
CA LEU A 110 -11.83 -2.20 3.12
C LEU A 110 -10.69 -1.59 3.95
N LEU A 111 -9.51 -2.22 3.87
CA LEU A 111 -8.26 -1.65 4.33
C LEU A 111 -7.66 -0.82 3.19
N PHE A 112 -7.51 0.47 3.44
CA PHE A 112 -6.78 1.41 2.61
C PHE A 112 -5.38 1.55 3.18
N HIS A 113 -4.36 1.37 2.36
CA HIS A 113 -2.98 1.54 2.81
C HIS A 113 -2.07 2.00 1.66
N HIS A 114 -0.84 2.36 2.01
CA HIS A 114 0.18 2.70 1.03
C HIS A 114 0.48 1.52 0.09
N PRO A 115 0.53 1.73 -1.25
CA PRO A 115 0.66 0.64 -2.20
C PRO A 115 1.89 -0.24 -1.98
N ALA A 116 1.67 -1.53 -1.75
CA ALA A 116 2.76 -2.48 -1.56
C ALA A 116 3.66 -2.50 -2.80
N GLY A 117 4.98 -2.40 -2.57
CA GLY A 117 5.98 -2.40 -3.63
C GLY A 117 6.28 -1.04 -4.25
N TYR A 118 5.54 0.02 -3.93
CA TYR A 118 5.80 1.39 -4.43
C TYR A 118 6.50 2.24 -3.36
N LEU A 119 7.68 1.80 -2.93
CA LEU A 119 8.40 2.34 -1.77
C LEU A 119 9.08 3.69 -2.03
N ASP A 120 9.15 4.10 -3.28
CA ASP A 120 9.85 5.29 -3.79
C ASP A 120 8.89 6.44 -4.15
N LEU A 121 7.60 6.29 -3.84
CA LEU A 121 6.66 7.39 -3.95
C LEU A 121 7.07 8.53 -3.00
N PRO A 122 6.96 9.80 -3.41
CA PRO A 122 7.39 10.95 -2.60
C PRO A 122 6.39 11.28 -1.47
N PHE A 123 5.57 10.30 -1.08
CA PHE A 123 4.59 10.41 -0.04
C PHE A 123 4.30 9.04 0.58
N GLN A 124 3.90 9.07 1.85
CA GLN A 124 3.43 7.90 2.57
C GLN A 124 1.94 8.03 2.86
N THR A 125 1.13 7.19 2.23
CA THR A 125 -0.32 7.12 2.48
C THR A 125 -0.59 6.53 3.85
N LEU A 126 -1.45 7.20 4.62
CA LEU A 126 -1.89 6.73 5.93
C LEU A 126 -2.89 5.59 5.77
N SER A 127 -2.73 4.56 6.59
CA SER A 127 -3.63 3.42 6.57
C SER A 127 -4.92 3.70 7.33
N GLY A 128 -6.03 3.16 6.82
CA GLY A 128 -7.34 3.24 7.46
C GLY A 128 -8.24 2.08 7.06
N VAL A 129 -9.18 1.74 7.93
CA VAL A 129 -10.21 0.72 7.65
C VAL A 129 -11.56 1.40 7.60
N VAL A 130 -12.36 1.10 6.58
CA VAL A 130 -13.73 1.60 6.43
C VAL A 130 -14.68 0.43 6.23
N ASP A 131 -15.74 0.41 7.03
CA ASP A 131 -16.87 -0.52 6.94
C ASP A 131 -17.68 -0.27 5.66
N SER A 132 -17.13 -0.72 4.55
CA SER A 132 -17.61 -0.45 3.19
C SER A 132 -18.79 -1.35 2.78
N ASP A 133 -19.23 -2.23 3.68
CA ASP A 133 -20.53 -2.89 3.61
C ASP A 133 -21.68 -1.98 4.08
N LEU A 134 -21.38 -0.91 4.83
CA LEU A 134 -22.34 0.08 5.34
C LEU A 134 -22.10 1.48 4.75
N TYR A 135 -20.84 1.86 4.54
CA TYR A 135 -20.44 3.14 3.97
C TYR A 135 -20.18 2.99 2.46
N THR A 136 -21.23 2.73 1.69
CA THR A 136 -21.12 2.39 0.25
C THR A 136 -21.13 3.61 -0.66
N ASP A 137 -21.87 4.66 -0.29
CA ASP A 137 -22.14 5.81 -1.18
C ASP A 137 -21.24 7.01 -0.89
N GLY A 138 -20.40 6.91 0.15
CA GLY A 138 -19.47 7.96 0.54
C GLY A 138 -18.10 7.79 -0.09
N TYR A 139 -17.43 8.92 -0.36
CA TYR A 139 -16.05 8.90 -0.83
C TYR A 139 -15.09 8.69 0.34
N VAL A 140 -14.23 7.67 0.23
CA VAL A 140 -13.08 7.50 1.12
C VAL A 140 -11.87 8.15 0.46
N HIS A 141 -11.33 9.21 1.06
CA HIS A 141 -10.14 9.93 0.59
C HIS A 141 -8.88 9.45 1.32
N PHE A 142 -7.70 9.75 0.78
CA PHE A 142 -6.44 9.17 1.27
C PHE A 142 -5.50 10.25 1.81
N PRO A 143 -5.47 10.46 3.14
CA PRO A 143 -4.42 11.26 3.76
C PRO A 143 -3.05 10.65 3.51
N ALA A 144 -2.05 11.50 3.24
CA ALA A 144 -0.68 11.09 2.99
C ALA A 144 0.30 12.15 3.53
N LEU A 145 1.42 11.68 4.06
CA LEU A 145 2.55 12.52 4.44
C LEU A 145 3.42 12.72 3.20
N LEU A 146 3.56 13.97 2.74
CA LEU A 146 4.49 14.29 1.65
C LEU A 146 5.92 14.36 2.21
N ASP A 147 6.89 13.88 1.42
CA ASP A 147 8.29 13.94 1.81
C ASP A 147 8.76 15.40 2.00
N PRO A 148 9.38 15.75 3.14
CA PRO A 148 9.69 17.14 3.50
C PRO A 148 10.61 17.93 2.55
N GLY A 149 11.22 17.28 1.56
CA GLY A 149 12.09 17.94 0.58
C GLY A 149 11.72 17.64 -0.87
N PHE A 150 10.55 17.06 -1.11
CA PHE A 150 10.14 16.74 -2.47
C PHE A 150 9.78 18.01 -3.24
N ASP A 151 10.44 18.20 -4.37
CA ASP A 151 10.13 19.19 -5.40
C ASP A 151 10.18 18.45 -6.74
N GLY A 152 9.04 18.38 -7.43
CA GLY A 152 8.87 17.52 -8.59
C GLY A 152 7.42 17.17 -8.87
N ILE A 153 7.23 16.20 -9.76
CA ILE A 153 5.89 15.80 -10.23
C ILE A 153 5.52 14.45 -9.63
N ILE A 154 4.36 14.38 -8.97
CA ILE A 154 3.65 13.12 -8.72
C ILE A 154 2.82 12.82 -9.97
N PRO A 155 3.20 11.82 -10.78
CA PRO A 155 2.59 11.65 -12.09
C PRO A 155 1.14 11.17 -11.99
N ARG A 156 0.34 11.52 -12.99
CA ARG A 156 -0.91 10.85 -13.30
C ARG A 156 -0.64 9.35 -13.44
N GLY A 157 -1.51 8.55 -12.84
CA GLY A 157 -1.35 7.10 -12.81
C GLY A 157 -0.45 6.58 -11.68
N ALA A 158 0.22 7.45 -10.90
CA ALA A 158 0.89 7.03 -9.68
C ALA A 158 -0.12 6.38 -8.73
N PRO A 159 0.17 5.20 -8.15
CA PRO A 159 -0.74 4.58 -7.20
C PRO A 159 -0.72 5.36 -5.89
N VAL A 160 -1.87 5.86 -5.46
CA VAL A 160 -2.02 6.66 -4.22
C VAL A 160 -2.43 5.81 -3.04
N ALA A 161 -3.20 4.75 -3.28
CA ALA A 161 -3.64 3.82 -2.24
C ALA A 161 -3.85 2.44 -2.83
N GLN A 162 -3.58 1.41 -2.02
CA GLN A 162 -4.01 0.05 -2.26
C GLN A 162 -5.17 -0.27 -1.32
N VAL A 163 -6.20 -0.90 -1.88
CA VAL A 163 -7.48 -1.14 -1.22
C VAL A 163 -7.72 -2.64 -1.19
N VAL A 164 -7.73 -3.22 0.00
CA VAL A 164 -7.82 -4.67 0.21
C VAL A 164 -9.04 -5.01 1.08
N PRO A 165 -9.89 -5.96 0.69
CA PRO A 165 -10.97 -6.43 1.54
C PRO A 165 -10.45 -7.20 2.75
N VAL A 166 -10.95 -6.86 3.93
CA VAL A 166 -10.63 -7.50 5.21
C VAL A 166 -11.92 -7.89 5.94
N ARG A 167 -11.90 -9.01 6.68
CA ARG A 167 -13.06 -9.42 7.50
C ARG A 167 -13.10 -8.61 8.79
N LYS A 168 -14.29 -8.14 9.19
CA LYS A 168 -14.48 -7.35 10.42
C LYS A 168 -14.09 -8.12 11.69
N ASP A 169 -14.59 -9.33 11.82
CA ASP A 169 -14.45 -10.15 13.02
C ASP A 169 -13.35 -11.21 12.86
N SER A 170 -12.15 -10.80 12.41
CA SER A 170 -10.99 -11.70 12.42
C SER A 170 -10.24 -11.57 13.74
N THR A 171 -10.31 -12.60 14.59
CA THR A 171 -9.49 -12.70 15.79
C THR A 171 -8.24 -13.52 15.51
N LEU A 172 -7.09 -13.02 15.95
CA LEU A 172 -5.84 -13.78 15.99
C LEU A 172 -5.55 -14.16 17.44
N GLU A 173 -5.17 -15.42 17.67
CA GLU A 173 -4.72 -15.89 18.96
C GLU A 173 -3.20 -16.11 18.91
N VAL A 174 -2.50 -15.64 19.95
CA VAL A 174 -1.07 -15.85 20.10
C VAL A 174 -0.87 -16.80 21.29
N ILE A 175 -0.49 -18.03 20.98
CA ILE A 175 -0.27 -19.09 21.97
C ILE A 175 1.17 -19.58 21.93
N THR A 176 1.62 -20.17 23.03
CA THR A 176 2.88 -20.91 23.08
C THR A 176 2.72 -22.22 22.34
N MET A 177 3.67 -22.56 21.49
CA MET A 177 3.70 -23.84 20.78
C MET A 177 3.81 -25.01 21.76
N THR A 178 3.04 -26.06 21.51
CA THR A 178 3.18 -27.36 22.15
C THR A 178 4.43 -28.10 21.64
N GLU A 179 4.84 -29.17 22.33
CA GLU A 179 5.97 -30.01 21.90
C GLU A 179 5.78 -30.58 20.48
N SER A 180 4.55 -30.96 20.14
CA SER A 180 4.21 -31.45 18.80
C SER A 180 4.37 -30.36 17.75
N GLU A 181 3.86 -29.15 18.00
CA GLU A 181 3.97 -28.02 17.06
C GLU A 181 5.43 -27.58 16.89
N ILE A 182 6.25 -27.68 17.94
CA ILE A 182 7.70 -27.43 17.86
C ILE A 182 8.36 -28.45 16.93
N ALA A 183 7.98 -29.72 17.01
CA ALA A 183 8.48 -30.75 16.11
C ALA A 183 8.06 -30.49 14.65
N ASP A 184 6.80 -30.11 14.41
CA ASP A 184 6.28 -29.77 13.08
C ASP A 184 6.97 -28.53 12.50
N ASN A 185 7.19 -27.49 13.31
CA ASN A 185 7.95 -26.31 12.91
C ASN A 185 9.38 -26.68 12.49
N ARG A 186 10.07 -27.51 13.28
CA ARG A 186 11.42 -27.98 12.93
C ARG A 186 11.42 -28.74 11.60
N ALA A 187 10.46 -29.64 11.39
CA ALA A 187 10.34 -30.37 10.12
C ALA A 187 10.10 -29.43 8.94
N MET A 188 9.27 -28.40 9.12
CA MET A 188 9.04 -27.35 8.11
C MET A 188 10.31 -26.55 7.81
N GLN A 189 11.06 -26.11 8.84
CA GLN A 189 12.33 -25.38 8.65
C GLN A 189 13.37 -26.23 7.92
N ASP A 190 13.52 -27.49 8.31
CA ASP A 190 14.41 -28.44 7.63
C ASP A 190 14.01 -28.62 6.15
N GLY A 191 12.71 -28.68 5.87
CA GLY A 191 12.18 -28.74 4.51
C GLY A 191 12.53 -27.49 3.70
N LEU A 192 12.30 -26.30 4.27
CA LEU A 192 12.59 -25.01 3.62
C LEU A 192 14.09 -24.87 3.31
N ALA A 193 14.95 -25.35 4.20
CA ALA A 193 16.40 -25.34 4.01
C ALA A 193 16.86 -26.33 2.92
N ARG A 194 16.24 -27.51 2.83
CA ARG A 194 16.64 -28.56 1.87
C ARG A 194 16.08 -28.38 0.47
N GLU A 195 14.85 -27.89 0.34
CA GLU A 195 14.17 -27.80 -0.96
C GLU A 195 13.95 -26.34 -1.39
N PRO A 196 14.75 -25.82 -2.35
CA PRO A 196 14.53 -24.49 -2.89
C PRO A 196 13.12 -24.29 -3.44
N GLY A 197 12.46 -23.26 -2.92
CA GLY A 197 11.11 -22.87 -3.35
C GLY A 197 9.98 -23.76 -2.81
N LEU A 198 10.25 -24.58 -1.78
CA LEU A 198 9.27 -25.46 -1.13
C LEU A 198 7.95 -24.73 -0.81
N TYR A 199 8.02 -23.54 -0.21
CA TYR A 199 6.85 -22.71 0.10
C TYR A 199 5.95 -22.53 -1.13
N ARG A 200 6.53 -22.07 -2.24
CA ARG A 200 5.79 -21.84 -3.49
C ARG A 200 5.17 -23.13 -4.04
N LYS A 201 5.87 -24.25 -3.91
CA LYS A 201 5.46 -25.53 -4.51
C LYS A 201 4.36 -26.24 -3.72
N ARG A 202 4.38 -26.14 -2.38
CA ARG A 202 3.49 -26.94 -1.52
C ARG A 202 2.49 -26.13 -0.69
N TYR A 203 2.80 -24.86 -0.41
CA TYR A 203 2.07 -24.07 0.59
C TYR A 203 1.44 -22.80 0.02
N ARG A 204 1.68 -22.49 -1.26
CA ARG A 204 1.02 -21.40 -1.99
C ARG A 204 -0.03 -21.99 -2.92
N ARG A 205 -1.26 -21.48 -2.84
CA ARG A 205 -2.40 -21.85 -3.69
C ARG A 205 -2.68 -20.76 -4.70
#